data_AF-A0A382A8G3-F1
#
_entry.id   AF-A0A382A8G3-F1
#
_cell.length_a   1.000
_cell.length_b   1.000
_cell.length_c   1.000
_cell.angle_alpha   90.00
_cell.angle_beta   90.00
_cell.angle_gamma   90.00
#
_symmetry.space_group_name_H-M   'P 1'
#
loop_
_entity.id
_entity.type
_entity.pdbx_description
1 polymer ?
#
loop_
_entity_poly.entity_id
_entity_poly.type
_entity_poly.pdbx_seq_one_letter_code
_entity_poly.pdbx_strand_id
1 'polypeptide(L)'
;MEGWPNALRIWGPDRYQTSLATALTMRGLGDFPFNSPDPSPEGTNLLERPGPWWGLQTCPRSIIVVAGDSPADALAATALSDPTDASTEPYLRRSAAADPLFDPIGGYNRVDTHAAAVLLTRSTRDGAFGLSTSVRIAAKDFRSGGCSTARQAIIVGGTAAVPAAVDEELVALGFSEVFRVEGLNRYQTAAKVAIALGTASIPEAGKSCVDVSARNRPTEMGFYANSVIEWRASADLCTLLGNTVVLTDGIIGADALAAGWWTSFWQVPVLLHNGRENLPIATRQALQSIGIENLVVLGGTERISSQIAEEAGELAGAKVWRIAGPDRYSTSIQMAKTLGGWWPTGRAVDAAASMLCIVASDPSGLRALGWPDALSAGPWCGAAGGNASNPRPPE
;
A
#
# COMPACT_ATOMS: atom_id res chain seq x y z
N MET A 1 1.77 24.40 -0.70
CA MET A 1 2.93 23.50 -0.82
C MET A 1 4.08 24.12 -1.60
N GLU A 2 3.82 24.91 -2.66
CA GLU A 2 4.85 25.56 -3.52
C GLU A 2 5.75 26.64 -2.83
N GLY A 3 5.86 26.62 -1.50
CA GLY A 3 6.77 27.51 -0.76
C GLY A 3 7.38 26.85 0.47
N TRP A 4 7.24 25.53 0.61
CA TRP A 4 7.85 24.79 1.72
C TRP A 4 9.26 24.37 1.31
N PRO A 5 10.30 24.78 2.06
CA PRO A 5 11.64 24.26 1.82
C PRO A 5 11.60 22.74 2.02
N ASN A 6 12.09 21.99 1.03
CA ASN A 6 12.16 20.52 1.01
C ASN A 6 10.83 19.78 0.75
N ALA A 7 9.82 20.43 0.16
CA ALA A 7 8.63 19.74 -0.33
C ALA A 7 8.82 19.21 -1.76
N LEU A 8 8.47 17.94 -1.98
CA LEU A 8 8.38 17.36 -3.31
C LEU A 8 6.91 17.17 -3.71
N ARG A 9 6.60 17.53 -4.96
CA ARG A 9 5.31 17.25 -5.59
C ARG A 9 5.46 16.19 -6.67
N ILE A 10 4.88 15.01 -6.44
CA ILE A 10 4.76 13.94 -7.43
C ILE A 10 3.36 14.03 -8.05
N TRP A 11 3.26 14.30 -9.34
CA TRP A 11 1.98 14.41 -10.03
C TRP A 11 2.10 14.15 -11.53
N GLY A 12 0.97 13.83 -12.16
CA GLY A 12 0.83 13.84 -13.61
C GLY A 12 -0.52 14.40 -14.06
N PRO A 13 -0.70 14.66 -15.37
CA PRO A 13 -1.96 15.13 -15.93
C PRO A 13 -3.18 14.24 -15.66
N ASP A 14 -2.97 12.96 -15.39
CA ASP A 14 -4.01 12.03 -14.95
C ASP A 14 -3.48 11.03 -13.91
N ARG A 15 -4.38 10.22 -13.33
CA ARG A 15 -4.06 9.20 -12.33
C ARG A 15 -3.00 8.19 -12.76
N TYR A 16 -2.96 7.86 -14.05
CA TYR A 16 -2.02 6.88 -14.59
C TYR A 16 -0.63 7.49 -14.70
N GLN A 17 -0.54 8.78 -15.05
CA GLN A 17 0.70 9.53 -15.09
C GLN A 17 1.20 9.92 -13.69
N THR A 18 0.31 10.20 -12.72
CA THR A 18 0.69 10.33 -11.30
C THR A 18 1.26 9.02 -10.78
N SER A 19 0.59 7.89 -11.04
CA SER A 19 1.09 6.56 -10.67
C SER A 19 2.45 6.24 -11.30
N LEU A 20 2.67 6.61 -12.58
CA LEU A 20 3.98 6.51 -13.22
C LEU A 20 5.02 7.38 -12.52
N ALA A 21 4.71 8.65 -12.22
CA ALA A 21 5.63 9.55 -11.54
C ALA A 21 6.06 8.99 -10.17
N THR A 22 5.10 8.46 -9.39
CA THR A 22 5.40 7.78 -8.12
C THR A 22 6.30 6.57 -8.32
N ALA A 23 6.01 5.73 -9.32
CA ALA A 23 6.81 4.55 -9.62
C ALA A 23 8.26 4.90 -9.99
N LEU A 24 8.46 5.90 -10.85
CA LEU A 24 9.81 6.34 -11.22
C LEU A 24 10.61 6.76 -9.98
N THR A 25 9.99 7.47 -9.04
CA THR A 25 10.67 7.97 -7.81
C THR A 25 11.12 6.87 -6.86
N MET A 26 10.77 5.60 -7.09
CA MET A 26 11.32 4.48 -6.32
C MET A 26 12.84 4.41 -6.46
N ARG A 27 13.36 4.54 -7.70
CA ARG A 27 14.78 4.31 -8.01
C ARG A 27 15.69 5.53 -7.90
N GLY A 28 15.14 6.73 -7.67
CA GLY A 28 15.93 7.96 -7.64
C GLY A 28 17.03 7.90 -6.57
N LEU A 29 18.18 8.52 -6.87
CA LEU A 29 19.41 8.44 -6.05
C LEU A 29 19.61 9.60 -5.07
N GLY A 30 18.71 10.58 -4.98
CA GLY A 30 18.90 11.74 -4.10
C GLY A 30 18.73 11.46 -2.59
N ASP A 31 19.51 12.15 -1.74
CA ASP A 31 19.50 12.04 -0.27
C ASP A 31 18.45 12.97 0.40
N PHE A 32 17.94 12.59 1.59
CA PHE A 32 17.03 13.41 2.40
C PHE A 32 17.72 13.95 3.69
N PRO A 33 17.45 15.20 4.13
CA PRO A 33 16.68 16.26 3.45
C PRO A 33 17.40 16.83 2.22
N PHE A 34 16.65 17.23 1.18
CA PHE A 34 17.24 17.71 -0.08
C PHE A 34 17.87 19.10 0.08
N ASN A 35 18.97 19.33 -0.62
CA ASN A 35 19.57 20.66 -0.76
C ASN A 35 19.05 21.43 -1.99
N SER A 36 18.31 20.76 -2.90
CA SER A 36 17.71 21.36 -4.10
C SER A 36 16.41 20.64 -4.49
N PRO A 37 15.36 21.38 -4.89
CA PRO A 37 14.13 20.80 -5.44
C PRO A 37 14.22 20.47 -6.95
N ASP A 38 15.36 20.72 -7.60
CA ASP A 38 15.55 20.45 -9.03
C ASP A 38 15.70 18.94 -9.29
N PRO A 39 14.76 18.31 -10.02
CA PRO A 39 14.81 16.89 -10.35
C PRO A 39 15.67 16.60 -11.58
N SER A 40 16.36 17.58 -12.15
CA SER A 40 17.21 17.39 -13.34
C SER A 40 18.69 17.33 -12.95
N PRO A 41 19.31 16.16 -13.09
CA PRO A 41 20.75 16.10 -13.31
C PRO A 41 20.99 16.56 -14.73
N GLU A 42 21.95 17.46 -14.95
CA GLU A 42 22.46 17.68 -16.30
C GLU A 42 22.90 16.33 -16.91
N GLY A 43 22.16 15.81 -17.89
CA GLY A 43 22.61 14.73 -18.79
C GLY A 43 22.22 13.28 -18.47
N THR A 44 21.26 12.96 -17.60
CA THR A 44 20.87 11.54 -17.36
C THR A 44 19.53 11.14 -18.01
N ASN A 45 19.53 10.03 -18.76
CA ASN A 45 18.30 9.38 -19.25
C ASN A 45 17.73 8.45 -18.17
N LEU A 46 16.46 8.68 -17.77
CA LEU A 46 15.74 7.93 -16.74
C LEU A 46 15.83 6.39 -16.90
N LEU A 47 15.88 5.91 -18.15
CA LEU A 47 15.82 4.48 -18.48
C LEU A 47 17.15 3.72 -18.31
N GLU A 48 18.31 4.40 -18.35
CA GLU A 48 19.62 3.73 -18.35
C GLU A 48 20.31 3.78 -16.99
N ARG A 49 20.20 4.91 -16.28
CA ARG A 49 20.73 5.09 -14.92
C ARG A 49 19.77 5.97 -14.13
N PRO A 50 19.41 5.61 -12.90
CA PRO A 50 18.71 6.57 -12.04
C PRO A 50 19.65 7.77 -11.84
N GLY A 51 19.22 8.94 -12.28
CA GLY A 51 19.99 10.16 -12.07
C GLY A 51 19.94 10.60 -10.59
N PRO A 52 20.77 11.59 -10.17
CA PRO A 52 20.76 12.16 -8.81
C PRO A 52 19.48 12.96 -8.45
N TRP A 53 18.39 12.72 -9.16
CA TRP A 53 17.08 13.22 -8.79
C TRP A 53 16.51 12.39 -7.64
N TRP A 54 15.59 12.98 -6.89
CA TRP A 54 15.10 12.36 -5.67
C TRP A 54 14.41 11.01 -5.89
N GLY A 55 14.70 10.05 -5.02
CA GLY A 55 13.89 8.85 -4.89
C GLY A 55 14.15 8.09 -3.61
N LEU A 56 13.49 6.94 -3.47
CA LEU A 56 13.64 6.08 -2.29
C LEU A 56 14.89 5.20 -2.32
N GLN A 57 15.75 5.33 -3.35
CA GLN A 57 16.90 4.47 -3.58
C GLN A 57 16.54 2.97 -3.49
N THR A 58 15.31 2.61 -3.88
CA THR A 58 14.80 1.24 -3.78
C THR A 58 14.52 0.64 -5.15
N CYS A 59 14.80 -0.66 -5.27
CA CYS A 59 14.54 -1.42 -6.47
C CYS A 59 13.43 -2.45 -6.21
N PRO A 60 12.23 -2.24 -6.77
CA PRO A 60 11.15 -3.20 -6.66
C PRO A 60 11.55 -4.58 -7.22
N ARG A 61 11.20 -5.65 -6.51
CA ARG A 61 11.37 -7.04 -7.01
C ARG A 61 10.15 -7.55 -7.75
N SER A 62 9.01 -6.89 -7.55
CA SER A 62 7.80 -7.10 -8.34
C SER A 62 7.05 -5.80 -8.59
N ILE A 63 6.02 -5.88 -9.44
CA ILE A 63 5.05 -4.80 -9.64
C ILE A 63 3.64 -5.30 -9.34
N ILE A 64 2.76 -4.41 -8.93
CA ILE A 64 1.35 -4.69 -8.70
C ILE A 64 0.53 -3.87 -9.67
N VAL A 65 -0.20 -4.52 -10.58
CA VAL A 65 -1.05 -3.87 -11.56
C VAL A 65 -2.51 -3.96 -11.10
N VAL A 66 -3.16 -2.81 -11.02
CA VAL A 66 -4.57 -2.72 -10.64
C VAL A 66 -5.33 -1.71 -11.50
N ALA A 67 -6.63 -1.94 -11.65
CA ALA A 67 -7.50 -1.05 -12.40
C ALA A 67 -7.69 0.29 -11.67
N GLY A 68 -7.41 1.40 -12.35
CA GLY A 68 -7.48 2.76 -11.82
C GLY A 68 -8.89 3.29 -11.58
N ASP A 69 -9.94 2.49 -11.83
CA ASP A 69 -11.36 2.77 -11.56
C ASP A 69 -11.95 1.92 -10.40
N SER A 70 -11.16 1.02 -9.79
CA SER A 70 -11.56 0.19 -8.64
C SER A 70 -10.80 0.55 -7.36
N PRO A 71 -11.33 1.46 -6.50
CA PRO A 71 -10.64 1.88 -5.28
C PRO A 71 -10.43 0.73 -4.30
N ALA A 72 -11.40 -0.18 -4.25
CA ALA A 72 -11.46 -1.29 -3.34
C ALA A 72 -10.41 -2.36 -3.64
N ASP A 73 -10.27 -2.74 -4.92
CA ASP A 73 -9.25 -3.72 -5.34
C ASP A 73 -7.85 -3.14 -5.14
N ALA A 74 -7.68 -1.86 -5.44
CA ALA A 74 -6.39 -1.20 -5.31
C ALA A 74 -5.97 -1.02 -3.84
N LEU A 75 -6.90 -0.77 -2.92
CA LEU A 75 -6.56 -0.74 -1.50
C LEU A 75 -6.11 -2.11 -0.99
N ALA A 76 -6.82 -3.18 -1.35
CA ALA A 76 -6.36 -4.52 -1.02
C ALA A 76 -4.97 -4.78 -1.64
N ALA A 77 -4.74 -4.28 -2.86
CA ALA A 77 -3.47 -4.38 -3.54
C ALA A 77 -2.32 -3.65 -2.82
N THR A 78 -2.55 -2.49 -2.17
CA THR A 78 -1.46 -1.80 -1.45
C THR A 78 -0.88 -2.64 -0.32
N ALA A 79 -1.72 -3.45 0.34
CA ALA A 79 -1.28 -4.34 1.41
C ALA A 79 -0.35 -5.47 0.93
N LEU A 80 -0.28 -5.74 -0.38
CA LEU A 80 0.67 -6.73 -0.92
C LEU A 80 2.09 -6.16 -1.01
N SER A 81 2.27 -4.85 -1.14
CA SER A 81 3.59 -4.25 -1.30
C SER A 81 4.32 -4.19 0.04
N ASP A 82 5.45 -4.87 0.16
CA ASP A 82 6.28 -4.88 1.36
C ASP A 82 7.46 -3.91 1.21
N PRO A 83 7.42 -2.72 1.82
CA PRO A 83 8.55 -1.79 1.77
C PRO A 83 9.73 -2.21 2.65
N THR A 84 9.57 -3.21 3.54
CA THR A 84 10.54 -3.55 4.59
C THR A 84 11.50 -4.67 4.22
N ASP A 85 11.21 -5.47 3.18
CA ASP A 85 11.91 -6.74 2.85
C ASP A 85 11.88 -7.78 3.99
N ALA A 86 11.01 -7.59 4.98
CA ALA A 86 10.93 -8.41 6.18
C ALA A 86 9.61 -9.21 6.26
N SER A 87 8.72 -9.02 5.29
CA SER A 87 7.43 -9.70 5.22
C SER A 87 7.56 -11.18 4.87
N THR A 88 6.61 -11.97 5.34
CA THR A 88 6.35 -13.26 4.70
C THR A 88 5.60 -13.05 3.39
N GLU A 89 6.23 -13.44 2.28
CA GLU A 89 5.69 -13.32 0.93
C GLU A 89 4.30 -13.98 0.76
N PRO A 90 3.36 -13.33 0.06
CA PRO A 90 2.02 -13.87 -0.19
C PRO A 90 2.05 -15.08 -1.11
N TYR A 91 1.18 -16.06 -0.84
CA TYR A 91 1.07 -17.27 -1.65
C TYR A 91 -0.01 -17.13 -2.73
N LEU A 92 0.41 -16.91 -3.98
CA LEU A 92 -0.46 -16.51 -5.08
C LEU A 92 -0.49 -17.54 -6.22
N ARG A 93 -1.61 -17.54 -6.94
CA ARG A 93 -1.80 -18.39 -8.12
C ARG A 93 -1.21 -17.73 -9.37
N ARG A 94 -0.36 -18.46 -10.07
CA ARG A 94 0.27 -18.04 -11.33
C ARG A 94 -0.76 -18.02 -12.46
N SER A 95 -0.82 -16.94 -13.20
CA SER A 95 -1.70 -16.76 -14.36
C SER A 95 -0.96 -16.78 -15.69
N ALA A 96 0.31 -16.35 -15.73
CA ALA A 96 1.19 -16.52 -16.89
C ALA A 96 2.65 -16.72 -16.45
N ALA A 97 3.46 -17.29 -17.34
CA ALA A 97 4.87 -17.55 -17.10
C ALA A 97 5.65 -17.45 -18.42
N ALA A 98 6.90 -17.00 -18.34
CA ALA A 98 7.82 -17.00 -19.47
C ALA A 98 8.26 -18.42 -19.86
N ASP A 99 8.35 -19.33 -18.89
CA ASP A 99 8.66 -20.74 -19.10
C ASP A 99 7.64 -21.66 -18.39
N PRO A 100 6.47 -21.91 -19.01
CA PRO A 100 5.41 -22.71 -18.39
C PRO A 100 5.80 -24.17 -18.09
N LEU A 101 6.92 -24.68 -18.62
CA LEU A 101 7.37 -26.05 -18.35
C LEU A 101 7.92 -26.19 -16.93
N PHE A 102 8.67 -25.20 -16.45
CA PHE A 102 9.18 -25.15 -15.08
C PHE A 102 8.25 -24.36 -14.15
N ASP A 103 7.51 -23.40 -14.73
CA ASP A 103 6.58 -22.54 -14.03
C ASP A 103 5.14 -22.77 -14.52
N PRO A 104 4.51 -23.90 -14.17
CA PRO A 104 3.18 -24.25 -14.66
C PRO A 104 2.12 -23.18 -14.31
N ILE A 105 1.35 -22.78 -15.32
CA ILE A 105 0.20 -21.89 -15.16
C ILE A 105 -0.84 -22.56 -14.26
N GLY A 106 -1.40 -21.81 -13.32
CA GLY A 106 -2.33 -22.31 -12.32
C GLY A 106 -1.67 -22.93 -11.08
N GLY A 107 -0.35 -23.12 -11.10
CA GLY A 107 0.44 -23.42 -9.90
C GLY A 107 0.44 -22.25 -8.91
N TYR A 108 0.80 -22.53 -7.66
CA TYR A 108 0.91 -21.51 -6.62
C TYR A 108 2.37 -21.36 -6.19
N ASN A 109 2.80 -20.12 -5.98
CA ASN A 109 4.13 -19.80 -5.48
C ASN A 109 4.07 -18.61 -4.52
N ARG A 110 5.09 -18.47 -3.68
CA ARG A 110 5.32 -17.23 -2.94
C ARG A 110 5.87 -16.17 -3.90
N VAL A 111 5.41 -14.93 -3.73
CA VAL A 111 5.78 -13.81 -4.61
C VAL A 111 6.58 -12.82 -3.81
N ASP A 112 7.77 -12.47 -4.29
CA ASP A 112 8.61 -11.47 -3.64
C ASP A 112 8.00 -10.09 -3.86
N THR A 113 7.41 -9.54 -2.80
CA THR A 113 6.74 -8.24 -2.83
C THR A 113 7.59 -7.08 -2.32
N HIS A 114 8.91 -7.28 -2.22
CA HIS A 114 9.83 -6.22 -1.81
C HIS A 114 9.68 -4.98 -2.69
N ALA A 115 9.32 -3.87 -2.04
CA ALA A 115 9.06 -2.56 -2.61
C ALA A 115 8.13 -2.59 -3.83
N ALA A 116 7.19 -3.53 -3.90
CA ALA A 116 6.38 -3.76 -5.09
C ALA A 116 5.56 -2.51 -5.45
N ALA A 117 5.85 -1.90 -6.60
CA ALA A 117 5.21 -0.65 -6.98
C ALA A 117 3.76 -0.89 -7.44
N VAL A 118 2.80 -0.12 -6.91
CA VAL A 118 1.40 -0.17 -7.33
C VAL A 118 1.18 0.72 -8.56
N LEU A 119 0.91 0.08 -9.69
CA LEU A 119 0.75 0.69 -11.00
C LEU A 119 -0.71 0.63 -11.45
N LEU A 120 -1.24 1.79 -11.83
CA LEU A 120 -2.63 1.92 -12.26
C LEU A 120 -2.75 1.76 -13.78
N THR A 121 -3.69 0.92 -14.21
CA THR A 121 -4.06 0.78 -15.63
C THR A 121 -5.55 1.06 -15.84
N ARG A 122 -5.92 1.41 -17.08
CA ARG A 122 -7.33 1.57 -17.44
C ARG A 122 -8.04 0.22 -17.41
N SER A 123 -9.31 0.23 -17.00
CA SER A 123 -10.07 -1.00 -16.87
C SER A 123 -10.72 -1.47 -18.16
N THR A 124 -11.09 -2.74 -18.22
CA THR A 124 -11.91 -3.29 -19.32
C THR A 124 -13.29 -2.60 -19.39
N ARG A 125 -13.85 -2.20 -18.24
CA ARG A 125 -15.11 -1.42 -18.18
C ARG A 125 -15.00 -0.07 -18.90
N ASP A 126 -13.81 0.53 -18.86
CA ASP A 126 -13.47 1.76 -19.56
C ASP A 126 -12.90 1.50 -20.97
N GLY A 127 -13.10 0.30 -21.51
CA GLY A 127 -12.72 -0.07 -22.87
C GLY A 127 -11.24 -0.40 -23.07
N ALA A 128 -10.48 -0.68 -22.01
CA ALA A 128 -9.10 -1.13 -22.16
C ALA A 128 -9.00 -2.57 -22.66
N PHE A 129 -7.99 -2.84 -23.48
CA PHE A 129 -7.66 -4.18 -24.01
C PHE A 129 -6.26 -4.67 -23.56
N GLY A 130 -5.53 -3.88 -22.79
CA GLY A 130 -4.17 -4.18 -22.31
C GLY A 130 -3.67 -3.13 -21.33
N LEU A 131 -2.35 -3.10 -21.09
CA LEU A 131 -1.73 -2.11 -20.20
C LEU A 131 -1.77 -0.70 -20.79
N SER A 132 -1.99 0.28 -19.92
CA SER A 132 -1.78 1.69 -20.24
C SER A 132 -0.31 1.97 -20.58
N THR A 133 -0.05 2.98 -21.41
CA THR A 133 1.31 3.41 -21.74
C THR A 133 2.15 3.70 -20.50
N SER A 134 1.53 4.31 -19.48
CA SER A 134 2.16 4.61 -18.19
C SER A 134 2.70 3.37 -17.49
N VAL A 135 1.90 2.28 -17.42
CA VAL A 135 2.36 1.03 -16.81
C VAL A 135 3.47 0.38 -17.63
N ARG A 136 3.38 0.40 -18.97
CA ARG A 136 4.44 -0.15 -19.84
C ARG A 136 5.78 0.57 -19.64
N ILE A 137 5.75 1.89 -19.49
CA ILE A 137 6.95 2.70 -19.22
C ILE A 137 7.52 2.33 -17.85
N ALA A 138 6.71 2.35 -16.78
CA ALA A 138 7.19 2.00 -15.42
C ALA A 138 7.74 0.57 -15.35
N ALA A 139 7.03 -0.39 -15.95
CA ALA A 139 7.46 -1.78 -16.04
C ALA A 139 8.82 -1.89 -16.74
N LYS A 140 8.98 -1.27 -17.92
CA LYS A 140 10.24 -1.27 -18.66
C LYS A 140 11.35 -0.55 -17.90
N ASP A 141 11.02 0.53 -17.21
CA ASP A 141 11.95 1.30 -16.38
C ASP A 141 12.54 0.44 -15.26
N PHE A 142 11.72 -0.31 -14.51
CA PHE A 142 12.25 -1.23 -13.51
C PHE A 142 13.06 -2.36 -14.14
N ARG A 143 12.61 -2.91 -15.27
CA ARG A 143 13.29 -4.01 -15.97
C ARG A 143 14.62 -3.64 -16.60
N SER A 144 14.75 -2.43 -17.12
CA SER A 144 15.91 -1.98 -17.90
C SER A 144 16.76 -0.95 -17.17
N GLY A 145 16.21 -0.23 -16.20
CA GLY A 145 16.87 0.82 -15.42
C GLY A 145 17.65 0.32 -14.19
N GLY A 146 18.08 -0.94 -14.19
CA GLY A 146 19.01 -1.48 -13.18
C GLY A 146 18.38 -2.27 -12.04
N CYS A 147 17.05 -2.38 -11.93
CA CYS A 147 16.41 -3.31 -10.99
C CYS A 147 16.33 -4.71 -11.62
N SER A 148 17.47 -5.40 -11.65
CA SER A 148 17.62 -6.73 -12.27
C SER A 148 16.71 -7.82 -11.65
N THR A 149 16.22 -7.55 -10.44
CA THR A 149 15.38 -8.42 -9.61
C THR A 149 13.88 -8.25 -9.85
N ALA A 150 13.43 -7.23 -10.60
CA ALA A 150 12.02 -6.98 -10.92
C ALA A 150 11.45 -8.05 -11.89
N ARG A 151 11.29 -9.30 -11.43
CA ARG A 151 10.99 -10.46 -12.28
C ARG A 151 9.55 -10.94 -12.18
N GLN A 152 8.82 -10.54 -11.16
CA GLN A 152 7.46 -11.00 -10.92
C GLN A 152 6.45 -9.85 -11.04
N ALA A 153 5.22 -10.16 -11.42
CA ALA A 153 4.13 -9.19 -11.46
C ALA A 153 2.87 -9.77 -10.83
N ILE A 154 2.12 -8.94 -10.12
CA ILE A 154 0.84 -9.31 -9.50
C ILE A 154 -0.25 -8.46 -10.14
N ILE A 155 -1.30 -9.10 -10.63
CA ILE A 155 -2.51 -8.44 -11.12
C ILE A 155 -3.58 -8.59 -10.04
N VAL A 156 -4.13 -7.47 -9.59
CA VAL A 156 -5.25 -7.47 -8.62
C VAL A 156 -6.53 -7.07 -9.32
N GLY A 157 -7.53 -7.94 -9.23
CA GLY A 157 -8.80 -7.81 -9.90
C GLY A 157 -8.96 -8.77 -11.08
N GLY A 158 -10.21 -9.10 -11.38
CA GLY A 158 -10.52 -10.01 -12.47
C GLY A 158 -10.43 -9.40 -13.85
N THR A 159 -10.70 -10.20 -14.88
CA THR A 159 -10.57 -9.80 -16.30
C THR A 159 -11.48 -8.65 -16.72
N ALA A 160 -12.59 -8.44 -16.00
CA ALA A 160 -13.46 -7.27 -16.17
C ALA A 160 -12.85 -5.98 -15.59
N ALA A 161 -11.88 -6.07 -14.67
CA ALA A 161 -11.13 -4.94 -14.13
C ALA A 161 -9.82 -4.76 -14.90
N VAL A 162 -8.96 -5.77 -14.96
CA VAL A 162 -7.69 -5.74 -15.69
C VAL A 162 -7.75 -6.77 -16.81
N PRO A 163 -7.67 -6.37 -18.10
CA PRO A 163 -7.85 -7.27 -19.25
C PRO A 163 -6.99 -8.54 -19.18
N ALA A 164 -7.48 -9.66 -19.71
CA ALA A 164 -6.75 -10.93 -19.74
C ALA A 164 -5.47 -10.88 -20.61
N ALA A 165 -5.41 -9.98 -21.59
CA ALA A 165 -4.21 -9.80 -22.41
C ALA A 165 -3.02 -9.21 -21.61
N VAL A 166 -3.29 -8.61 -20.44
CA VAL A 166 -2.24 -8.05 -19.58
C VAL A 166 -1.28 -9.13 -19.06
N ASP A 167 -1.76 -10.35 -18.83
CA ASP A 167 -0.93 -11.45 -18.32
C ASP A 167 0.24 -11.74 -19.30
N GLU A 168 -0.08 -11.94 -20.58
CA GLU A 168 0.92 -12.17 -21.64
C GLU A 168 1.72 -10.90 -21.97
N GLU A 169 1.10 -9.72 -21.87
CA GLU A 169 1.80 -8.45 -22.10
C GLU A 169 2.92 -8.22 -21.07
N LEU A 170 2.69 -8.57 -19.81
CA LEU A 170 3.70 -8.50 -18.76
C LEU A 170 4.85 -9.49 -19.02
N VAL A 171 4.55 -10.71 -19.47
CA VAL A 171 5.59 -11.67 -19.89
C VAL A 171 6.41 -11.10 -21.05
N ALA A 172 5.76 -10.50 -22.05
CA ALA A 172 6.43 -9.86 -23.18
C ALA A 172 7.29 -8.64 -22.78
N LEU A 173 6.95 -7.95 -21.67
CA LEU A 173 7.78 -6.90 -21.06
C LEU A 173 8.96 -7.46 -20.24
N GLY A 174 9.06 -8.79 -20.12
CA GLY A 174 10.19 -9.51 -19.56
C GLY A 174 9.93 -10.18 -18.21
N PHE A 175 8.74 -10.01 -17.61
CA PHE A 175 8.42 -10.65 -16.33
C PHE A 175 8.39 -12.19 -16.49
N SER A 176 9.06 -12.88 -15.58
CA SER A 176 9.21 -14.34 -15.63
C SER A 176 7.93 -15.04 -15.17
N GLU A 177 7.26 -14.49 -14.17
CA GLU A 177 6.04 -15.02 -13.60
C GLU A 177 5.03 -13.90 -13.35
N VAL A 178 3.78 -14.16 -13.71
CA VAL A 178 2.65 -13.26 -13.48
C VAL A 178 1.64 -14.00 -12.63
N PHE A 179 1.19 -13.34 -11.57
CA PHE A 179 0.22 -13.86 -10.60
C PHE A 179 -1.05 -13.03 -10.68
N ARG A 180 -2.21 -13.64 -10.51
CA ARG A 180 -3.48 -12.92 -10.52
C ARG A 180 -4.32 -13.26 -9.30
N VAL A 181 -4.76 -12.23 -8.59
CA VAL A 181 -5.68 -12.33 -7.47
C VAL A 181 -7.00 -11.69 -7.85
N GLU A 182 -8.02 -12.52 -8.05
CA GLU A 182 -9.33 -12.07 -8.51
C GLU A 182 -10.49 -12.74 -7.77
N GLY A 183 -11.54 -11.97 -7.48
CA GLY A 183 -12.84 -12.47 -7.07
C GLY A 183 -13.94 -12.08 -8.05
N LEU A 184 -15.15 -12.62 -7.85
CA LEU A 184 -16.35 -12.25 -8.60
C LEU A 184 -16.75 -10.78 -8.39
N ASN A 185 -16.29 -10.19 -7.28
CA ASN A 185 -16.48 -8.79 -6.94
C ASN A 185 -15.34 -8.33 -6.01
N ARG A 186 -15.30 -7.02 -5.73
CA ARG A 186 -14.30 -6.38 -4.87
C ARG A 186 -14.15 -7.01 -3.48
N TYR A 187 -15.25 -7.46 -2.87
CA TYR A 187 -15.23 -8.07 -1.54
C TYR A 187 -14.53 -9.42 -1.57
N GLN A 188 -14.76 -10.21 -2.63
CA GLN A 188 -14.07 -11.48 -2.80
C GLN A 188 -12.61 -11.33 -3.25
N THR A 189 -12.28 -10.31 -4.06
CA THR A 189 -10.88 -9.98 -4.37
C THR A 189 -10.12 -9.63 -3.09
N ALA A 190 -10.67 -8.72 -2.27
CA ALA A 190 -10.07 -8.33 -1.00
C ALA A 190 -9.92 -9.52 -0.03
N ALA A 191 -10.94 -10.37 0.09
CA ALA A 191 -10.87 -11.60 0.88
C ALA A 191 -9.75 -12.55 0.41
N LYS A 192 -9.56 -12.71 -0.90
CA LYS A 192 -8.48 -13.56 -1.45
C LYS A 192 -7.09 -12.97 -1.22
N VAL A 193 -6.94 -11.64 -1.35
CA VAL A 193 -5.69 -10.95 -0.99
C VAL A 193 -5.40 -11.16 0.50
N ALA A 194 -6.42 -11.02 1.35
CA ALA A 194 -6.28 -11.21 2.79
C ALA A 194 -5.84 -12.64 3.17
N ILE A 195 -6.44 -13.65 2.54
CA ILE A 195 -6.06 -15.06 2.73
C ILE A 195 -4.64 -15.33 2.21
N ALA A 196 -4.23 -14.70 1.11
CA ALA A 196 -2.90 -14.87 0.55
C ALA A 196 -1.79 -14.27 1.42
N LEU A 197 -2.06 -13.13 2.06
CA LEU A 197 -1.15 -12.49 3.01
C LEU A 197 -1.10 -13.23 4.36
N GLY A 198 -2.26 -13.67 4.85
CA GLY A 198 -2.38 -14.25 6.18
C GLY A 198 -2.15 -13.23 7.29
N THR A 199 -1.96 -13.75 8.51
CA THR A 199 -1.71 -12.96 9.73
C THR A 199 -0.57 -13.61 10.53
N ALA A 200 0.07 -12.84 11.42
CA ALA A 200 1.05 -13.38 12.35
C ALA A 200 0.84 -12.87 13.78
N SER A 201 1.10 -13.75 14.74
CA SER A 201 1.13 -13.40 16.16
C SER A 201 2.35 -12.54 16.47
N ILE A 202 2.31 -11.84 17.60
CA ILE A 202 3.47 -11.11 18.12
C ILE A 202 4.59 -12.13 18.40
N PRO A 203 5.80 -11.98 17.82
CA PRO A 203 6.94 -12.87 18.11
C PRO A 203 7.24 -12.91 19.63
N GLU A 204 7.65 -14.07 20.17
CA GLU A 204 7.67 -14.39 21.62
C GLU A 204 8.15 -13.27 22.58
N ALA A 205 7.51 -13.28 23.76
CA ALA A 205 7.51 -12.33 24.87
C ALA A 205 8.73 -11.40 25.02
N GLY A 206 8.47 -10.09 24.97
CA GLY A 206 9.44 -9.04 25.30
C GLY A 206 9.56 -7.93 24.26
N LYS A 207 9.01 -8.12 23.05
CA LYS A 207 8.86 -7.03 22.08
C LYS A 207 7.73 -6.11 22.52
N SER A 208 8.10 -4.99 23.14
CA SER A 208 7.26 -3.80 23.18
C SER A 208 7.38 -3.04 21.86
N CYS A 209 6.63 -1.95 21.71
CA CYS A 209 6.90 -1.02 20.62
C CYS A 209 8.37 -0.58 20.64
N VAL A 210 8.95 -0.39 19.45
CA VAL A 210 10.31 0.12 19.22
C VAL A 210 10.49 1.44 19.96
N ASP A 211 9.46 2.28 19.97
CA ASP A 211 9.37 3.44 20.84
C ASP A 211 8.03 3.52 21.58
N VAL A 212 8.06 3.54 22.91
CA VAL A 212 6.84 3.69 23.72
C VAL A 212 6.39 5.15 23.79
N SER A 213 7.32 6.12 23.74
CA SER A 213 7.01 7.55 23.83
C SER A 213 7.45 8.29 22.59
N ALA A 214 6.48 8.72 21.79
CA ALA A 214 6.68 9.64 20.66
C ALA A 214 7.15 11.05 21.09
N ARG A 215 7.45 11.26 22.38
CA ARG A 215 8.01 12.51 22.88
C ARG A 215 9.54 12.46 22.93
N ASN A 216 10.19 11.41 23.37
CA ASN A 216 11.60 11.54 23.73
C ASN A 216 12.57 11.60 22.52
N ARG A 217 12.15 11.16 21.33
CA ARG A 217 12.93 11.14 20.08
C ARG A 217 12.01 11.15 18.84
N PRO A 218 12.54 11.26 17.61
CA PRO A 218 11.75 11.07 16.39
C PRO A 218 11.00 9.73 16.44
N THR A 219 9.73 9.75 16.06
CA THR A 219 8.92 8.53 16.07
C THR A 219 9.35 7.62 14.92
N GLU A 220 9.76 6.40 15.27
CA GLU A 220 10.10 5.34 14.33
C GLU A 220 9.03 4.25 14.36
N MET A 221 8.66 3.72 13.20
CA MET A 221 7.79 2.55 13.11
C MET A 221 8.64 1.28 13.05
N GLY A 222 8.40 0.36 13.97
CA GLY A 222 9.02 -0.97 13.91
C GLY A 222 8.25 -1.93 13.02
N PHE A 223 8.94 -2.76 12.24
CA PHE A 223 8.34 -3.96 11.65
C PHE A 223 8.58 -5.16 12.58
N TYR A 224 7.52 -5.90 12.93
CA TYR A 224 7.58 -6.99 13.91
C TYR A 224 7.33 -8.35 13.27
N ALA A 225 6.28 -8.42 12.45
CA ALA A 225 5.88 -9.50 11.56
C ALA A 225 4.68 -8.98 10.74
N ASN A 226 4.23 -9.73 9.73
CA ASN A 226 3.00 -9.41 9.00
C ASN A 226 1.83 -9.28 9.97
N SER A 227 0.98 -8.29 9.78
CA SER A 227 -0.25 -8.11 10.56
C SER A 227 0.00 -7.83 12.07
N VAL A 228 1.23 -7.46 12.45
CA VAL A 228 1.58 -6.97 13.79
C VAL A 228 1.80 -5.46 13.75
N ILE A 229 0.86 -4.71 14.33
CA ILE A 229 0.86 -3.24 14.27
C ILE A 229 1.17 -2.59 15.61
N GLU A 230 1.70 -1.37 15.56
CA GLU A 230 1.73 -0.47 16.72
C GLU A 230 0.39 0.25 16.86
N TRP A 231 -0.19 0.17 18.05
CA TRP A 231 -1.38 0.93 18.42
C TRP A 231 -1.04 1.95 19.50
N ARG A 232 -1.07 3.23 19.14
CA ARG A 232 -0.76 4.36 20.02
C ARG A 232 -2.03 5.06 20.48
N ALA A 233 -2.39 4.88 21.74
CA ALA A 233 -3.53 5.56 22.34
C ALA A 233 -3.19 7.01 22.76
N SER A 234 -1.91 7.31 22.94
CA SER A 234 -1.40 8.67 23.22
C SER A 234 0.06 8.78 22.76
N ALA A 235 0.67 9.95 22.97
CA ALA A 235 2.08 10.17 22.71
C ALA A 235 3.00 9.28 23.56
N ASP A 236 2.51 8.71 24.67
CA ASP A 236 3.33 8.02 25.68
C ASP A 236 2.88 6.57 25.92
N LEU A 237 1.91 6.09 25.12
CA LEU A 237 1.36 4.75 25.27
C LEU A 237 1.28 4.08 23.90
N CYS A 238 2.07 3.02 23.74
CA CYS A 238 2.09 2.16 22.57
C CYS A 238 1.94 0.69 22.98
N THR A 239 1.08 -0.03 22.27
CA THR A 239 0.87 -1.47 22.43
C THR A 239 0.93 -2.17 21.08
N LEU A 240 1.50 -3.38 21.02
CA LEU A 240 1.47 -4.19 19.81
C LEU A 240 0.15 -4.95 19.70
N LEU A 241 -0.43 -4.99 18.50
CA LEU A 241 -1.58 -5.81 18.15
C LEU A 241 -1.15 -6.81 17.07
N GLY A 242 -1.07 -8.09 17.42
CA GLY A 242 -0.84 -9.17 16.47
C GLY A 242 -2.14 -9.70 15.86
N ASN A 243 -2.03 -10.53 14.83
CA ASN A 243 -3.18 -11.12 14.13
C ASN A 243 -4.24 -10.06 13.78
N THR A 244 -3.78 -8.91 13.28
CA THR A 244 -4.61 -7.75 12.96
C THR A 244 -5.13 -7.78 11.53
N VAL A 245 -6.43 -7.54 11.36
CA VAL A 245 -7.06 -7.34 10.06
C VAL A 245 -7.84 -6.03 10.06
N VAL A 246 -7.88 -5.36 8.91
CA VAL A 246 -8.69 -4.15 8.70
C VAL A 246 -10.05 -4.51 8.13
N LEU A 247 -11.12 -3.88 8.64
CA LEU A 247 -12.43 -3.82 8.00
C LEU A 247 -12.77 -2.37 7.64
N THR A 248 -13.12 -2.12 6.38
CA THR A 248 -13.41 -0.77 5.90
C THR A 248 -14.49 -0.74 4.81
N ASP A 249 -14.98 0.44 4.45
CA ASP A 249 -16.01 0.63 3.42
C ASP A 249 -15.46 0.36 2.01
N GLY A 250 -16.04 -0.62 1.32
CA GLY A 250 -15.68 -0.98 -0.05
C GLY A 250 -16.41 -0.20 -1.14
N ILE A 251 -17.30 0.74 -0.81
CA ILE A 251 -18.03 1.55 -1.80
C ILE A 251 -17.26 2.82 -2.14
N ILE A 252 -17.07 3.70 -1.16
CA ILE A 252 -16.43 5.02 -1.35
C ILE A 252 -14.96 4.96 -0.93
N GLY A 253 -14.65 4.20 0.13
CA GLY A 253 -13.29 3.88 0.55
C GLY A 253 -12.41 5.07 0.96
N ALA A 254 -12.96 6.25 1.25
CA ALA A 254 -12.13 7.44 1.52
C ALA A 254 -11.15 7.25 2.71
N ASP A 255 -11.64 6.72 3.82
CA ASP A 255 -10.82 6.41 5.01
C ASP A 255 -9.85 5.27 4.72
N ALA A 256 -10.30 4.33 3.90
CA ALA A 256 -9.58 3.15 3.48
C ALA A 256 -8.30 3.51 2.69
N LEU A 257 -8.35 4.55 1.85
CA LEU A 257 -7.19 5.02 1.06
C LEU A 257 -6.06 5.56 1.93
N ALA A 258 -6.39 6.30 2.98
CA ALA A 258 -5.40 6.84 3.91
C ALA A 258 -4.78 5.76 4.80
N ALA A 259 -5.21 4.50 4.66
CA ALA A 259 -4.60 3.36 5.32
C ALA A 259 -3.46 2.71 4.53
N GLY A 260 -3.34 2.99 3.23
CA GLY A 260 -2.45 2.24 2.33
C GLY A 260 -0.98 2.19 2.74
N TRP A 261 -0.48 3.24 3.40
CA TRP A 261 0.91 3.32 3.86
C TRP A 261 1.22 2.34 4.99
N TRP A 262 0.34 2.21 5.99
CA TRP A 262 0.58 1.33 7.14
C TRP A 262 0.15 -0.11 6.85
N THR A 263 -0.89 -0.32 6.04
CA THR A 263 -1.29 -1.67 5.61
C THR A 263 -0.23 -2.28 4.68
N SER A 264 0.46 -1.46 3.89
CA SER A 264 1.66 -1.87 3.15
C SER A 264 2.83 -2.13 4.10
N PHE A 265 3.16 -1.19 4.99
CA PHE A 265 4.30 -1.32 5.91
C PHE A 265 4.23 -2.56 6.81
N TRP A 266 3.10 -2.79 7.48
CA TRP A 266 2.91 -3.97 8.35
C TRP A 266 2.22 -5.14 7.64
N GLN A 267 2.01 -5.08 6.33
CA GLN A 267 1.40 -6.17 5.55
C GLN A 267 0.06 -6.64 6.13
N VAL A 268 -0.81 -5.66 6.42
CA VAL A 268 -2.07 -5.89 7.14
C VAL A 268 -3.18 -6.17 6.12
N PRO A 269 -3.84 -7.34 6.18
CA PRO A 269 -4.96 -7.64 5.32
C PRO A 269 -6.10 -6.63 5.43
N VAL A 270 -6.68 -6.27 4.29
CA VAL A 270 -7.85 -5.37 4.22
C VAL A 270 -9.07 -6.14 3.73
N LEU A 271 -10.10 -6.21 4.56
CA LEU A 271 -11.43 -6.70 4.25
C LEU A 271 -12.40 -5.54 4.05
N LEU A 272 -13.42 -5.80 3.24
CA LEU A 272 -14.35 -4.77 2.78
C LEU A 272 -15.77 -5.05 3.23
N HIS A 273 -16.46 -4.01 3.65
CA HIS A 273 -17.89 -3.99 3.90
C HIS A 273 -18.63 -3.27 2.77
N ASN A 274 -19.90 -3.59 2.55
CA ASN A 274 -20.71 -3.07 1.44
C ASN A 274 -21.70 -1.97 1.87
N GLY A 275 -21.55 -1.42 3.08
CA GLY A 275 -22.42 -0.39 3.64
C GLY A 275 -23.88 -0.84 3.88
N ARG A 276 -24.14 -2.15 3.89
CA ARG A 276 -25.48 -2.71 4.15
C ARG A 276 -25.56 -3.24 5.58
N GLU A 277 -26.75 -3.64 5.98
CA GLU A 277 -27.02 -4.23 7.30
C GLU A 277 -26.38 -5.61 7.53
N ASN A 278 -25.66 -6.17 6.56
CA ASN A 278 -25.03 -7.49 6.67
C ASN A 278 -23.62 -7.49 6.07
N LEU A 279 -22.72 -8.26 6.66
CA LEU A 279 -21.40 -8.54 6.09
C LEU A 279 -21.50 -9.27 4.74
N PRO A 280 -20.69 -8.91 3.72
CA PRO A 280 -20.57 -9.71 2.51
C PRO A 280 -20.13 -11.15 2.84
N ILE A 281 -20.66 -12.13 2.10
CA ILE A 281 -20.35 -13.56 2.32
C ILE A 281 -18.84 -13.81 2.29
N ALA A 282 -18.13 -13.23 1.32
CA ALA A 282 -16.69 -13.38 1.19
C ALA A 282 -15.92 -12.80 2.39
N THR A 283 -16.38 -11.65 2.92
CA THR A 283 -15.80 -11.01 4.11
C THR A 283 -16.01 -11.87 5.34
N ARG A 284 -17.23 -12.41 5.53
CA ARG A 284 -17.53 -13.33 6.63
C ARG A 284 -16.65 -14.59 6.60
N GLN A 285 -16.52 -15.19 5.42
CA GLN A 285 -15.67 -16.38 5.24
C GLN A 285 -14.20 -16.10 5.56
N ALA A 286 -13.68 -14.94 5.14
CA ALA A 286 -12.31 -14.54 5.44
C ALA A 286 -12.09 -14.28 6.94
N LEU A 287 -13.04 -13.61 7.61
CA LEU A 287 -12.97 -13.37 9.06
C LEU A 287 -12.86 -14.68 9.85
N GLN A 288 -13.50 -15.75 9.38
CA GLN A 288 -13.49 -17.07 10.02
C GLN A 288 -12.25 -17.91 9.69
N SER A 289 -11.56 -17.65 8.57
CA SER A 289 -10.49 -18.51 8.08
C SER A 289 -9.07 -18.03 8.38
N ILE A 290 -8.88 -16.71 8.53
CA ILE A 290 -7.55 -16.11 8.60
C ILE A 290 -6.89 -16.26 9.99
N GLY A 291 -7.67 -16.45 11.06
CA GLY A 291 -7.15 -16.48 12.43
C GLY A 291 -6.79 -15.08 12.92
N ILE A 292 -7.78 -14.37 13.44
CA ILE A 292 -7.69 -12.94 13.78
C ILE A 292 -7.83 -12.78 15.29
N GLU A 293 -7.00 -11.94 15.91
CA GLU A 293 -7.15 -11.55 17.31
C GLU A 293 -7.62 -10.08 17.44
N ASN A 294 -7.30 -9.25 16.46
CA ASN A 294 -7.61 -7.83 16.47
C ASN A 294 -8.25 -7.39 15.14
N LEU A 295 -9.44 -6.83 15.21
CA LEU A 295 -10.16 -6.28 14.06
C LEU A 295 -10.15 -4.76 14.12
N VAL A 296 -9.41 -4.11 13.24
CA VAL A 296 -9.37 -2.65 13.11
C VAL A 296 -10.43 -2.19 12.11
N VAL A 297 -11.47 -1.55 12.61
CA VAL A 297 -12.52 -0.92 11.81
C VAL A 297 -12.10 0.50 11.46
N LEU A 298 -11.95 0.77 10.17
CA LEU A 298 -11.64 2.10 9.65
C LEU A 298 -12.89 2.78 9.10
N GLY A 299 -13.23 3.92 9.70
CA GLY A 299 -14.37 4.74 9.34
C GLY A 299 -15.45 4.81 10.42
N GLY A 300 -16.27 5.86 10.32
CA GLY A 300 -17.35 6.14 11.26
C GLY A 300 -18.48 5.12 11.23
N THR A 301 -19.38 5.21 12.21
CA THR A 301 -20.55 4.32 12.35
C THR A 301 -21.56 4.48 11.21
N GLU A 302 -21.55 5.62 10.51
CA GLU A 302 -22.35 5.84 9.29
C GLU A 302 -21.93 4.93 8.12
N ARG A 303 -20.69 4.43 8.12
CA ARG A 303 -20.15 3.54 7.08
C ARG A 303 -20.16 2.08 7.50
N ILE A 304 -19.75 1.84 8.74
CA ILE A 304 -19.74 0.52 9.36
C ILE A 304 -20.35 0.69 10.74
N SER A 305 -21.61 0.30 10.90
CA SER A 305 -22.33 0.44 12.16
C SER A 305 -21.61 -0.31 13.30
N SER A 306 -21.90 0.06 14.55
CA SER A 306 -21.36 -0.66 15.71
C SER A 306 -21.79 -2.12 15.69
N GLN A 307 -23.03 -2.41 15.29
CA GLN A 307 -23.55 -3.76 15.17
C GLN A 307 -22.77 -4.61 14.15
N ILE A 308 -22.44 -4.07 12.97
CA ILE A 308 -21.64 -4.80 11.96
C ILE A 308 -20.22 -5.03 12.47
N ALA A 309 -19.63 -4.05 13.16
CA ALA A 309 -18.30 -4.18 13.73
C ALA A 309 -18.25 -5.25 14.84
N GLU A 310 -19.27 -5.29 15.69
CA GLU A 310 -19.46 -6.31 16.72
C GLU A 310 -19.70 -7.70 16.10
N GLU A 311 -20.59 -7.82 15.12
CA GLU A 311 -20.82 -9.07 14.36
C GLU A 311 -19.50 -9.59 13.77
N ALA A 312 -18.72 -8.70 13.14
CA ALA A 312 -17.44 -9.06 12.54
C ALA A 312 -16.41 -9.51 13.59
N GLY A 313 -16.35 -8.84 14.75
CA GLY A 313 -15.49 -9.22 15.86
C GLY A 313 -15.86 -10.57 16.47
N GLU A 314 -17.15 -10.80 16.71
CA GLU A 314 -17.68 -12.07 17.22
C GLU A 314 -17.41 -13.24 16.26
N LEU A 315 -17.65 -13.04 14.97
CA LEU A 315 -17.38 -14.05 13.93
C LEU A 315 -15.90 -14.46 13.87
N ALA A 316 -15.00 -13.51 14.10
CA ALA A 316 -13.57 -13.72 14.08
C ALA A 316 -12.99 -14.19 15.43
N GLY A 317 -13.74 -14.05 16.53
CA GLY A 317 -13.21 -14.18 17.88
C GLY A 317 -12.21 -13.07 18.24
N ALA A 318 -12.33 -11.90 17.62
CA ALA A 318 -11.36 -10.82 17.66
C ALA A 318 -11.84 -9.61 18.47
N LYS A 319 -10.90 -8.90 19.09
CA LYS A 319 -11.17 -7.61 19.73
C LYS A 319 -11.32 -6.52 18.66
N VAL A 320 -12.40 -5.75 18.75
CA VAL A 320 -12.69 -4.66 17.82
C VAL A 320 -12.02 -3.36 18.27
N TRP A 321 -11.31 -2.72 17.34
CA TRP A 321 -10.68 -1.42 17.50
C TRP A 321 -11.20 -0.50 16.39
N ARG A 322 -11.56 0.74 16.70
CA ARG A 322 -12.09 1.66 15.67
C ARG A 322 -11.24 2.92 15.57
N ILE A 323 -10.90 3.29 14.35
CA ILE A 323 -10.32 4.60 14.01
C ILE A 323 -11.32 5.34 13.13
N ALA A 324 -11.82 6.47 13.62
CA ALA A 324 -12.78 7.30 12.89
C ALA A 324 -12.65 8.77 13.32
N GLY A 325 -12.85 9.68 12.39
CA GLY A 325 -13.13 11.09 12.65
C GLY A 325 -14.51 11.50 12.12
N PRO A 326 -14.95 12.75 12.39
CA PRO A 326 -16.18 13.31 11.82
C PRO A 326 -16.17 13.40 10.29
N ASP A 327 -14.98 13.46 9.68
CA ASP A 327 -14.80 13.46 8.24
C ASP A 327 -13.51 12.70 7.86
N ARG A 328 -13.32 12.49 6.56
CA ARG A 328 -12.16 11.76 6.01
C ARG A 328 -10.80 12.37 6.38
N TYR A 329 -10.76 13.69 6.58
CA TYR A 329 -9.53 14.39 6.93
C TYR A 329 -9.18 14.12 8.39
N SER A 330 -10.19 14.17 9.25
CA SER A 330 -10.09 13.86 10.66
C SER A 330 -9.75 12.39 10.88
N THR A 331 -10.33 11.45 10.12
CA THR A 331 -9.94 10.04 10.16
C THR A 331 -8.47 9.86 9.78
N SER A 332 -7.98 10.56 8.75
CA SER A 332 -6.56 10.54 8.37
C SER A 332 -5.65 11.04 9.51
N ILE A 333 -6.02 12.12 10.18
CA ILE A 333 -5.29 12.63 11.35
C ILE A 333 -5.29 11.61 12.50
N GLN A 334 -6.41 10.93 12.75
CA GLN A 334 -6.46 9.87 13.78
C GLN A 334 -5.57 8.69 13.42
N MET A 335 -5.54 8.26 12.15
CA MET A 335 -4.61 7.22 11.70
C MET A 335 -3.15 7.65 11.88
N ALA A 336 -2.78 8.88 11.49
CA ALA A 336 -1.42 9.38 11.68
C ALA A 336 -1.00 9.40 13.16
N LYS A 337 -1.91 9.73 14.08
CA LYS A 337 -1.67 9.67 15.54
C LYS A 337 -1.54 8.24 16.06
N THR A 338 -2.52 7.39 15.74
CA THR A 338 -2.65 6.06 16.33
C THR A 338 -1.64 5.08 15.76
N LEU A 339 -1.32 5.18 14.47
CA LEU A 339 -0.48 4.21 13.76
C LEU A 339 0.89 4.80 13.44
N GLY A 340 0.97 6.12 13.19
CA GLY A 340 2.23 6.80 12.87
C GLY A 340 2.86 7.53 14.05
N GLY A 341 2.17 7.60 15.20
CA GLY A 341 2.65 8.30 16.40
C GLY A 341 2.78 9.82 16.26
N TRP A 342 2.13 10.44 15.26
CA TRP A 342 2.15 11.88 15.03
C TRP A 342 1.31 12.66 16.06
N TRP A 343 1.79 12.70 17.30
CA TRP A 343 1.18 13.46 18.38
C TRP A 343 1.84 14.84 18.47
N PRO A 344 1.06 15.94 18.55
CA PRO A 344 1.64 17.26 18.73
C PRO A 344 2.28 17.35 20.12
N THR A 345 3.61 17.27 20.20
CA THR A 345 4.34 17.43 21.47
C THR A 345 4.86 18.85 21.68
N GLY A 346 4.80 19.69 20.64
CA GLY A 346 5.22 21.09 20.68
C GLY A 346 6.73 21.30 20.54
N ARG A 347 7.50 20.27 20.15
CA ARG A 347 8.94 20.36 19.94
C ARG A 347 9.30 20.21 18.47
N ALA A 348 10.32 20.95 18.04
CA ALA A 348 10.80 20.93 16.66
C ALA A 348 11.50 19.60 16.29
N VAL A 349 12.08 18.90 17.28
CA VAL A 349 12.82 17.63 17.05
C VAL A 349 11.93 16.49 16.55
N ASP A 350 10.63 16.53 16.85
CA ASP A 350 9.67 15.48 16.44
C ASP A 350 9.47 15.45 14.91
N ALA A 351 9.79 16.54 14.22
CA ALA A 351 9.64 16.69 12.78
C ALA A 351 10.97 16.79 12.01
N ALA A 352 12.10 16.88 12.71
CA ALA A 352 13.40 17.16 12.08
C ALA A 352 13.91 16.02 11.18
N ALA A 353 13.51 14.77 11.45
CA ALA A 353 13.85 13.58 10.66
C ALA A 353 12.62 12.87 10.06
N SER A 354 11.42 13.43 10.24
CA SER A 354 10.17 12.77 9.88
C SER A 354 9.72 13.17 8.48
N MET A 355 9.50 12.20 7.60
CA MET A 355 8.85 12.46 6.31
C MET A 355 7.33 12.44 6.46
N LEU A 356 6.70 13.56 6.12
CA LEU A 356 5.25 13.65 6.04
C LEU A 356 4.81 13.44 4.58
N CYS A 357 4.09 12.35 4.34
CA CYS A 357 3.49 12.11 3.04
C CYS A 357 2.06 12.64 3.01
N ILE A 358 1.81 13.62 2.15
CA ILE A 358 0.46 14.17 1.94
C ILE A 358 0.01 13.74 0.55
N VAL A 359 -1.08 12.99 0.50
CA VAL A 359 -1.79 12.75 -0.76
C VAL A 359 -2.98 13.70 -0.81
N ALA A 360 -2.99 14.56 -1.81
CA ALA A 360 -4.09 15.46 -2.09
C ALA A 360 -4.55 15.25 -3.53
N SER A 361 -5.86 15.27 -3.72
CA SER A 361 -6.46 15.32 -5.05
C SER A 361 -7.14 16.65 -5.26
N ASP A 362 -6.93 17.27 -6.40
CA ASP A 362 -7.69 18.45 -6.80
C ASP A 362 -9.12 18.02 -7.21
N PRO A 363 -10.19 18.53 -6.55
CA PRO A 363 -11.55 18.25 -6.93
C PRO A 363 -12.02 19.02 -8.18
N SER A 364 -11.12 19.67 -8.95
CA SER A 364 -11.49 20.45 -10.13
C SER A 364 -12.09 19.57 -11.25
N GLY A 365 -13.37 19.23 -11.14
CA GLY A 365 -14.17 18.55 -12.15
C GLY A 365 -15.27 17.68 -11.54
N LEU A 366 -16.46 17.65 -12.16
CA LEU A 366 -17.61 16.81 -11.76
C LEU A 366 -17.32 15.29 -11.75
N ARG A 367 -16.13 14.86 -12.21
CA ARG A 367 -15.64 13.47 -12.27
C ARG A 367 -14.30 13.29 -11.55
N ALA A 368 -13.81 14.30 -10.82
CA ALA A 368 -12.55 14.23 -10.10
C ALA A 368 -12.66 13.18 -8.97
N LEU A 369 -12.02 12.04 -9.22
CA LEU A 369 -11.90 10.94 -8.27
C LEU A 369 -10.44 10.93 -7.83
N GLY A 370 -10.19 11.46 -6.65
CA GLY A 370 -8.84 11.69 -6.10
C GLY A 370 -8.15 10.50 -5.46
N TRP A 371 -8.88 9.42 -5.29
CA TRP A 371 -8.42 8.21 -4.64
C TRP A 371 -7.31 7.42 -5.37
N PRO A 372 -7.19 7.43 -6.72
CA PRO A 372 -6.13 6.72 -7.43
C PRO A 372 -4.72 7.14 -7.01
N ASP A 373 -4.51 8.44 -6.81
CA ASP A 373 -3.20 8.99 -6.44
C ASP A 373 -2.78 8.51 -5.04
N ALA A 374 -3.74 8.34 -4.13
CA ALA A 374 -3.49 7.80 -2.78
C ALA A 374 -3.04 6.34 -2.80
N LEU A 375 -3.51 5.56 -3.76
CA LEU A 375 -3.22 4.13 -3.86
C LEU A 375 -1.81 3.86 -4.36
N SER A 376 -1.40 4.56 -5.44
CA SER A 376 -0.03 4.45 -5.92
C SER A 376 0.96 5.05 -4.93
N ALA A 377 0.55 6.09 -4.18
CA ALA A 377 1.38 6.70 -3.16
C ALA A 377 1.49 5.85 -1.88
N GLY A 378 0.51 5.02 -1.53
CA GLY A 378 0.47 4.27 -0.26
C GLY A 378 1.78 3.53 0.06
N PRO A 379 2.20 2.55 -0.76
CA PRO A 379 3.47 1.85 -0.55
C PRO A 379 4.68 2.76 -0.61
N TRP A 380 4.65 3.77 -1.47
CA TRP A 380 5.70 4.80 -1.54
C TRP A 380 5.83 5.53 -0.19
N CYS A 381 4.72 5.92 0.43
CA CYS A 381 4.66 6.57 1.73
C CYS A 381 5.08 5.61 2.87
N GLY A 382 4.72 4.33 2.77
CA GLY A 382 5.15 3.30 3.72
C GLY A 382 6.66 3.09 3.69
N ALA A 383 7.25 2.99 2.50
CA ALA A 383 8.70 2.93 2.31
C ALA A 383 9.42 4.20 2.75
N ALA A 384 8.86 5.37 2.41
CA ALA A 384 9.39 6.65 2.86
C ALA A 384 9.38 6.71 4.40
N GLY A 385 8.23 6.45 5.04
CA GLY A 385 8.10 6.47 6.50
C GLY A 385 9.03 5.47 7.19
N GLY A 386 9.19 4.26 6.64
CA GLY A 386 10.14 3.26 7.12
C GLY A 386 11.60 3.73 7.01
N ASN A 387 11.97 4.33 5.87
CA ASN A 387 13.33 4.85 5.62
C ASN A 387 13.63 6.13 6.42
N ALA A 388 12.62 6.92 6.80
CA ALA A 388 12.77 8.09 7.66
C ALA A 388 13.30 7.73 9.07
N SER A 389 13.22 6.45 9.45
CA SER A 389 13.86 5.89 10.65
C SER A 389 15.40 5.85 10.56
N ASN A 390 16.00 6.16 9.40
CA ASN A 390 17.45 6.14 9.23
C ASN A 390 17.93 7.07 8.09
N PRO A 391 18.21 8.33 8.42
CA PRO A 391 19.49 8.87 8.01
C PRO A 391 20.21 9.41 9.24
N ARG A 392 21.36 8.81 9.56
CA ARG A 392 22.38 9.56 10.29
C ARG A 392 22.57 10.90 9.56
N PRO A 393 22.60 12.05 10.24
CA PRO A 393 23.03 13.29 9.61
C PRO A 393 24.42 13.05 9.01
N PRO A 394 24.72 13.54 7.79
CA PRO A 394 26.08 13.56 7.29
C PRO A 394 26.98 14.25 8.34
N GLU A 395 28.11 13.62 8.67
CA GLU A 395 29.14 14.23 9.54
C GLU A 395 29.72 15.51 8.93
#